data_AF-K7RY58-F1
#
_entry.id   AF-K7RY58-F1
#
_cell.length_a   1.000
_cell.length_b   1.000
_cell.length_c   1.000
_cell.angle_alpha   90.00
_cell.angle_beta   90.00
_cell.angle_gamma   90.00
#
_symmetry.space_group_name_H-M   'P 1'
#
loop_
_entity.id
_entity.type
_entity.pdbx_description
1 polymer ?
#
loop_
_entity_poly.entity_id
_entity_poly.type
_entity_poly.pdbx_seq_one_letter_code
_entity_poly.pdbx_strand_id
1 'polypeptide(L)' 'RLEKDRNYNYFVLRCAKLLCVTVFAVHCAGCFYYLLAARNHDPAETWMGKAILQDGLGIRYVTSLYWSI' A
#
# COMPACT_ATOMS: atom_id res chain seq x y z
N ARG A 1 -18.96 -9.20 -15.02
CA ARG A 1 -20.43 -9.08 -15.23
C ARG A 1 -20.87 -7.64 -15.49
N LEU A 2 -20.23 -6.61 -14.89
CA LEU A 2 -20.54 -5.19 -15.08
C LEU A 2 -20.10 -4.56 -16.42
N GLU A 3 -19.03 -5.06 -17.05
CA GLU A 3 -18.56 -4.56 -18.37
C GLU A 3 -19.55 -4.78 -19.52
N LYS A 4 -20.59 -5.60 -19.31
CA LYS A 4 -21.61 -5.95 -20.31
C LYS A 4 -22.93 -5.19 -20.12
N ASP A 5 -23.04 -4.38 -19.08
CA ASP A 5 -24.21 -3.54 -18.83
C ASP A 5 -24.14 -2.22 -19.62
N ARG A 6 -25.16 -1.96 -20.45
CA ARG A 6 -25.24 -0.77 -21.32
C ARG A 6 -25.36 0.56 -20.55
N ASN A 7 -25.71 0.50 -19.26
CA ASN A 7 -25.91 1.68 -18.42
C ASN A 7 -24.61 2.24 -17.79
N TYR A 8 -23.49 1.52 -17.91
CA TYR A 8 -22.23 1.92 -17.31
C TYR A 8 -21.19 2.30 -18.36
N ASN A 9 -20.42 3.34 -18.09
CA ASN A 9 -19.34 3.75 -18.97
C ASN A 9 -18.20 2.72 -18.91
N TYR A 10 -18.00 2.00 -20.01
CA TYR A 10 -16.99 0.95 -20.13
C TYR A 10 -15.57 1.42 -19.77
N PHE A 11 -15.23 2.67 -20.13
CA PHE A 11 -13.92 3.25 -19.81
C PHE A 11 -13.73 3.43 -18.29
N VAL A 12 -14.75 3.91 -17.58
CA VAL A 12 -14.70 4.11 -16.12
C VAL A 12 -14.58 2.78 -15.40
N LEU A 13 -15.32 1.76 -15.83
CA LEU A 13 -15.21 0.41 -15.25
C LEU A 13 -13.81 -0.18 -15.43
N ARG A 14 -13.18 0.03 -16.59
CA ARG A 14 -11.81 -0.43 -16.85
C ARG A 14 -10.79 0.31 -15.98
N CYS A 15 -10.92 1.63 -15.87
CA CYS A 15 -10.07 2.43 -14.98
C CYS A 15 -10.27 2.05 -13.51
N ALA A 16 -11.51 1.85 -13.06
CA ALA A 16 -11.80 1.42 -11.69
C ALA A 16 -11.22 0.04 -11.38
N LYS A 17 -11.32 -0.90 -12.33
CA LYS A 17 -10.71 -2.23 -12.19
C LYS A 17 -9.19 -2.14 -12.06
N LEU A 18 -8.53 -1.33 -12.88
CA LEU A 18 -7.09 -1.11 -12.79
C LEU A 18 -6.71 -0.44 -11.47
N LEU A 19 -7.45 0.59 -11.05
CA LEU A 19 -7.25 1.26 -9.76
C LEU A 19 -7.41 0.30 -8.57
N CYS A 20 -8.41 -0.58 -8.59
CA CYS A 20 -8.58 -1.58 -7.54
C CYS A 20 -7.38 -2.52 -7.48
N VAL A 21 -6.85 -2.94 -8.63
CA VAL A 21 -5.66 -3.83 -8.68
C VAL A 21 -4.42 -3.10 -8.19
N THR A 22 -4.20 -1.84 -8.57
CA THR A 22 -3.02 -1.08 -8.11
C THR A 22 -3.08 -0.80 -6.61
N VAL A 23 -4.23 -0.36 -6.09
CA VAL A 23 -4.40 -0.11 -4.65
C VAL A 23 -4.21 -1.40 -3.85
N PHE A 24 -4.75 -2.52 -4.34
CA PHE A 24 -4.54 -3.82 -3.68
C PHE A 24 -3.06 -4.23 -3.66
N ALA A 25 -2.35 -4.07 -4.79
CA ALA A 25 -0.93 -4.39 -4.88
C ALA A 25 -0.08 -3.52 -3.94
N VAL A 26 -0.30 -2.20 -3.93
CA VAL A 26 0.40 -1.26 -3.05
C VAL A 26 0.07 -1.51 -1.58
N HIS A 27 -1.17 -1.86 -1.24
CA HIS A 27 -1.53 -2.20 0.14
C HIS A 27 -0.83 -3.49 0.60
N CYS A 28 -0.86 -4.54 -0.23
CA CYS A 28 -0.16 -5.79 0.07
C CYS A 28 1.33 -5.54 0.28
N ALA A 29 2.00 -4.86 -0.65
CA ALA A 29 3.43 -4.58 -0.54
C ALA A 29 3.75 -3.66 0.66
N GLY A 30 2.95 -2.63 0.94
CA GLY A 30 3.09 -1.81 2.16
C GLY A 30 2.96 -2.61 3.45
N CYS A 31 2.00 -3.54 3.54
CA CYS A 31 1.87 -4.46 4.68
C CYS A 31 3.07 -5.40 4.81
N PHE A 32 3.62 -5.91 3.70
CA PHE A 32 4.85 -6.71 3.72
C PHE A 32 6.05 -5.91 4.23
N TYR A 33 6.20 -4.67 3.77
CA TYR A 33 7.26 -3.77 4.23
C TYR A 33 7.14 -3.42 5.72
N TYR A 34 5.92 -3.20 6.22
CA TYR A 34 5.66 -3.01 7.64
C TYR A 34 5.99 -4.26 8.46
N LEU A 35 5.58 -5.45 8.00
CA LEU A 35 5.89 -6.71 8.69
C LEU A 35 7.40 -6.98 8.72
N LEU A 36 8.11 -6.69 7.63
CA LEU A 36 9.56 -6.85 7.55
C LEU A 36 10.27 -5.91 8.54
N ALA A 37 9.82 -4.66 8.62
CA ALA A 37 10.35 -3.69 9.59
C ALA A 37 10.03 -4.11 11.05
N ALA A 38 8.82 -4.63 11.32
CA ALA A 38 8.41 -5.07 12.64
C ALA A 38 9.10 -6.36 13.11
N ARG A 39 9.54 -7.22 12.18
CA ARG A 39 10.28 -8.46 12.48
C ARG A 39 11.79 -8.26 12.56
N ASN A 40 12.31 -7.10 12.18
CA ASN A 40 13.74 -6.84 12.29
C ASN A 40 14.13 -6.62 13.76
N HIS A 41 15.16 -7.32 14.22
CA HIS A 41 15.60 -7.29 15.62
C HIS A 41 16.14 -5.91 16.04
N ASP A 42 16.78 -5.20 15.11
CA ASP A 42 17.31 -3.86 15.31
C ASP A 42 16.51 -2.81 14.53
N PRO A 43 15.66 -2.02 15.21
CA PRO A 43 14.85 -0.98 14.55
C PRO A 43 15.70 0.18 14.00
N ALA A 44 16.98 0.27 14.38
CA ALA A 44 17.91 1.29 13.90
C ALA A 44 18.52 0.98 12.54
N GLU A 45 18.62 -0.30 12.13
CA GLU A 45 19.19 -0.73 10.84
C GLU A 45 18.11 -1.01 9.77
N THR A 46 16.84 -0.75 10.10
CA THR A 46 15.76 -0.85 9.11
C THR A 46 15.75 0.35 8.17
N TRP A 47 15.29 0.16 6.95
CA TRP A 47 15.12 1.22 5.95
C TRP A 47 14.23 2.39 6.43
N MET A 48 13.35 2.17 7.42
CA MET A 48 12.55 3.23 8.06
C MET A 48 13.35 4.05 9.07
N GLY A 49 14.44 3.50 9.62
CA GLY A 49 15.22 4.14 10.67
C GLY A 49 14.48 4.28 12.00
N LYS A 50 15.26 4.43 13.08
CA LYS A 50 14.73 4.49 14.46
C LYS A 50 13.78 5.69 14.69
N ALA A 51 14.02 6.82 14.02
CA ALA A 51 13.24 8.05 14.17
C ALA A 51 11.79 7.88 13.67
N ILE A 52 11.60 7.33 12.46
CA ILE A 52 10.26 7.09 11.89
C ILE A 52 9.55 5.97 12.64
N LEU A 53 10.31 4.99 13.15
CA LEU A 53 9.73 3.99 14.02
C LEU A 53 9.34 4.58 15.38
N GLN A 54 9.84 5.70 15.89
CA GLN A 54 9.32 6.26 17.16
C GLN A 54 8.09 7.16 16.98
N ASP A 55 7.72 7.44 15.73
CA ASP A 55 6.58 8.26 15.39
C ASP A 55 5.23 7.52 15.45
N GLY A 56 4.15 8.30 15.31
CA GLY A 56 2.78 7.79 15.36
C GLY A 56 2.51 6.68 14.32
N LEU A 57 1.60 5.75 14.64
CA LEU A 57 1.20 4.64 13.77
C LEU A 57 0.84 5.07 12.35
N GLY A 58 0.24 6.25 12.18
CA GLY A 58 -0.09 6.82 10.86
C GLY A 58 1.12 7.17 10.02
N ILE A 59 2.18 7.73 10.61
CA ILE A 59 3.41 8.10 9.89
C ILE A 59 4.13 6.83 9.45
N ARG A 60 4.25 5.84 10.34
CA ARG A 60 4.80 4.50 9.99
C ARG A 60 4.03 3.86 8.82
N TYR A 61 2.70 3.95 8.83
CA TYR A 61 1.87 3.42 7.75
C TYR A 61 2.09 4.17 6.43
N VAL A 62 2.05 5.50 6.44
CA VAL A 62 2.26 6.32 5.23
C VAL A 62 3.66 6.10 4.65
N THR A 63 4.70 6.01 5.49
CA THR A 63 6.07 5.73 5.03
C THR A 63 6.20 4.32 4.44
N SER A 64 5.57 3.30 5.05
CA SER A 64 5.50 1.94 4.48
C SER A 64 4.77 1.89 3.13
N LEU A 65 3.73 2.71 2.99
CA LEU A 65 2.96 2.81 1.75
C LEU A 65 3.74 3.57 0.67
N TYR A 66 4.44 4.65 1.04
CA TYR A 66 5.28 5.44 0.14
C TYR A 66 6.39 4.60 -0.48
N TRP A 67 7.02 3.72 0.30
CA TRP A 67 8.03 2.78 -0.20
C TRP A 67 7.47 1.63 -1.02
N SER A 68 6.16 1.43 -0.99
CA SER A 68 5.48 0.40 -1.75
C SER A 68 5.02 0.85 -3.14
N ILE A 69 5.10 2.14 -3.44
CA ILE A 69 4.77 2.73 -4.74
C ILE A 69 6.06 2.84 -5.56
#